data_AF-A0A9D9JKV8-F1
#
_entry.id   AF-A0A9D9JKV8-F1
#
_cell.length_a   1.000
_cell.length_b   1.000
_cell.length_c   1.000
_cell.angle_alpha   90.00
_cell.angle_beta   90.00
_cell.angle_gamma   90.00
#
_symmetry.space_group_name_H-M   'P 1'
#
loop_
_entity.id
_entity.type
_entity.pdbx_description
1 polymer ?
#
loop_
_entity_poly.entity_id
_entity_poly.type
_entity_poly.pdbx_seq_one_letter_code
_entity_poly.pdbx_strand_id
1 'polypeptide(L)'
;MYWCRAHVLVCTANHCSQKGAQQVAARLRLELKRAGLDAEVMVNTCDSIDLCDIGPNIVVYPQGWIYRNVQVGDLPEVIESLRHGQHPVERLVLRPDSEDERRRRALYHAAVAQEPLAVAAFAALAERYGFDEAWVAEQARRGFIARKPGDDGDRITVTSKARHRYSLPDAT
;
A
#
# COMPACT_ATOMS: atom_id res chain seq x y z
N MET A 1 14.95 24.93 2.68
CA MET A 1 13.76 24.08 2.47
C MET A 1 13.88 22.84 3.38
N TYR A 2 13.84 23.03 4.69
CA TYR A 2 13.78 21.93 5.68
C TYR A 2 12.45 21.96 6.44
N TRP A 3 11.91 23.16 6.62
CA TRP A 3 10.58 23.40 7.18
C TRP A 3 9.59 23.58 6.04
N CYS A 4 8.91 22.48 5.68
CA CYS A 4 7.81 22.47 4.73
C CYS A 4 6.49 22.36 5.50
N ARG A 5 5.42 22.92 4.93
CA ARG A 5 4.05 22.78 5.46
C ARG A 5 3.51 21.38 5.24
N ALA A 6 3.85 20.77 4.10
CA ALA A 6 3.45 19.41 3.77
C ALA A 6 4.64 18.58 3.27
N HIS A 7 4.73 17.34 3.74
CA HIS A 7 5.70 16.35 3.27
C HIS A 7 4.98 15.23 2.53
N VAL A 8 5.32 15.09 1.25
CA VAL A 8 4.74 14.10 0.35
C VAL A 8 5.76 13.00 0.11
N LEU A 9 5.41 11.78 0.52
CA LEU A 9 6.21 10.59 0.31
C LEU A 9 5.61 9.77 -0.82
N VAL A 10 6.35 9.63 -1.92
CA VAL A 10 5.95 8.79 -3.06
C VAL A 10 6.63 7.42 -2.93
N CYS A 11 5.83 6.36 -2.79
CA CYS A 11 6.36 5.00 -2.76
C CYS A 11 6.97 4.66 -4.12
N THR A 12 8.26 4.32 -4.14
CA THR A 12 8.99 3.93 -5.36
C THR A 12 9.64 2.56 -5.26
N ALA A 13 9.24 1.75 -4.29
CA ALA A 13 9.64 0.34 -4.23
C ALA A 13 9.20 -0.42 -5.48
N ASN A 14 9.75 -1.62 -5.69
CA ASN A 14 9.62 -2.41 -6.91
C ASN A 14 8.19 -2.40 -7.51
N HIS A 15 7.18 -2.78 -6.73
CA HIS A 15 5.79 -2.83 -7.19
C HIS A 15 5.21 -1.48 -7.63
N CYS A 16 5.48 -0.39 -6.90
CA CYS A 16 5.01 0.94 -7.29
C CYS A 16 5.80 1.48 -8.49
N SER A 17 7.11 1.19 -8.56
CA SER A 17 7.94 1.56 -9.72
C SER A 17 7.46 0.88 -11.00
N GLN A 18 7.11 -0.41 -10.95
CA GLN A 18 6.51 -1.13 -12.10
C GLN A 18 5.18 -0.52 -12.56
N LYS A 19 4.45 0.14 -11.65
CA LYS A 19 3.19 0.86 -11.93
C LYS A 19 3.40 2.35 -12.25
N GLY A 20 4.62 2.80 -12.54
CA GLY A 20 4.91 4.16 -13.00
C GLY A 20 5.21 5.19 -11.90
N ALA A 21 5.45 4.78 -10.64
CA ALA A 21 5.67 5.71 -9.54
C ALA A 21 6.84 6.69 -9.73
N GLN A 22 7.88 6.30 -10.47
CA GLN A 22 9.01 7.19 -10.79
C GLN A 22 8.55 8.40 -11.62
N GLN A 23 7.68 8.16 -12.60
CA GLN A 23 7.13 9.20 -13.46
C GLN A 23 6.18 10.11 -12.66
N VAL A 24 5.34 9.52 -11.80
CA VAL A 24 4.48 10.26 -10.87
C VAL A 24 5.31 11.18 -9.96
N ALA A 25 6.37 10.67 -9.33
CA ALA A 25 7.23 11.46 -8.44
C ALA A 25 7.96 12.59 -9.18
N ALA A 26 8.49 12.33 -10.38
CA ALA A 26 9.18 13.33 -11.18
C ALA A 26 8.21 14.43 -11.65
N ARG A 27 7.04 14.05 -12.15
CA ARG A 27 6.04 15.00 -12.63
C ARG A 27 5.43 15.82 -11.50
N LEU A 28 5.17 15.21 -10.34
CA LEU A 28 4.65 15.93 -9.18
C LEU A 28 5.61 17.04 -8.74
N ARG A 29 6.92 16.77 -8.67
CA ARG A 29 7.93 17.80 -8.35
C ARG A 29 7.92 18.96 -9.35
N LEU A 30 7.87 18.63 -10.65
CA LEU A 30 7.85 19.64 -11.71
C LEU A 30 6.61 20.53 -11.62
N GLU A 31 5.44 19.94 -11.43
CA GLU A 31 4.19 20.68 -11.41
C GLU A 31 4.01 21.50 -10.11
N LEU A 32 4.52 21.02 -8.96
CA LEU A 32 4.58 21.83 -7.73
C LEU A 32 5.44 23.09 -7.92
N LYS A 33 6.59 22.96 -8.60
CA LYS A 33 7.44 24.11 -8.93
C LYS A 33 6.71 25.10 -9.87
N ARG A 34 6.00 24.60 -10.88
CA ARG A 34 5.17 25.43 -11.78
C ARG A 34 4.05 26.14 -11.04
N ALA A 35 3.49 25.51 -10.02
CA ALA A 35 2.44 26.05 -9.17
C ALA A 35 2.94 27.00 -8.06
N GLY A 36 4.26 27.19 -7.93
CA GLY A 36 4.89 28.01 -6.89
C GLY A 36 4.82 27.39 -5.48
N LEU A 37 4.63 26.08 -5.38
CA LEU A 37 4.41 25.36 -4.12
C LEU A 37 5.66 24.62 -3.61
N ASP A 38 6.77 24.62 -4.35
CA ASP A 38 8.00 23.88 -4.04
C ASP A 38 8.75 24.40 -2.80
N ALA A 39 8.43 25.61 -2.32
CA ALA A 39 8.92 26.11 -1.03
C ALA A 39 8.15 25.55 0.17
N GLU A 40 6.88 25.16 0.00
CA GLU A 40 5.98 24.74 1.08
C GLU A 40 5.70 23.23 1.09
N VAL A 41 5.81 22.57 -0.06
CA VAL A 41 5.51 21.15 -0.25
C VAL A 41 6.78 20.42 -0.66
N MET A 42 7.29 19.58 0.24
CA MET A 42 8.46 18.75 -0.02
C MET A 42 8.03 17.39 -0.58
N VAL A 43 8.69 16.91 -1.64
CA VAL A 43 8.41 15.58 -2.22
C VAL A 43 9.65 14.69 -2.15
N ASN A 44 9.59 13.63 -1.35
CA ASN A 44 10.60 12.59 -1.28
C ASN A 44 10.05 11.26 -1.79
N THR A 45 10.95 10.41 -2.25
CA THR A 45 10.63 9.01 -2.51
C THR A 45 10.83 8.20 -1.23
N CYS A 46 10.03 7.16 -1.05
CA CYS A 46 10.21 6.20 0.03
C CYS A 46 10.20 4.75 -0.50
N ASP A 47 10.68 3.84 0.34
CA ASP A 47 10.46 2.41 0.16
C ASP A 47 8.99 2.06 0.47
N SER A 48 8.60 0.81 0.27
CA SER A 48 7.19 0.45 0.27
C SER A 48 6.58 0.46 1.66
N ILE A 49 5.35 0.96 1.66
CA ILE A 49 4.47 1.16 2.81
C ILE A 49 3.48 -0.01 3.01
N ASP A 50 3.83 -1.22 2.55
CA ASP A 50 3.05 -2.47 2.67
C ASP A 50 1.71 -2.48 1.88
N LEU A 51 1.55 -1.59 0.88
CA LEU A 51 0.34 -1.45 0.04
C LEU A 51 0.60 -1.75 -1.45
N CYS A 52 1.37 -2.79 -1.74
CA CYS A 52 1.87 -3.09 -3.09
C CYS A 52 0.75 -3.44 -4.10
N ASP A 53 -0.36 -4.04 -3.63
CA ASP A 53 -1.54 -4.38 -4.43
C ASP A 53 -2.18 -3.17 -5.10
N ILE A 54 -2.13 -2.00 -4.46
CA ILE A 54 -2.89 -0.80 -4.86
C ILE A 54 -2.02 0.40 -5.24
N GLY A 55 -0.71 0.21 -5.41
CA GLY A 55 0.18 1.28 -5.86
C GLY A 55 -0.12 1.81 -7.28
N PRO A 56 0.47 2.95 -7.70
CA PRO A 56 1.41 3.80 -6.96
C PRO A 56 0.77 4.50 -5.76
N ASN A 57 1.51 4.55 -4.65
CA ASN A 57 1.01 5.13 -3.40
C ASN A 57 1.74 6.42 -3.05
N ILE A 58 0.99 7.39 -2.50
CA ILE A 58 1.51 8.66 -1.98
C ILE A 58 1.00 8.84 -0.55
N VAL A 59 1.88 9.24 0.38
CA VAL A 59 1.50 9.64 1.74
C VAL A 59 1.73 11.13 1.90
N VAL A 60 0.75 11.84 2.46
CA VAL A 60 0.82 13.29 2.71
C VAL A 60 0.78 13.56 4.21
N TYR A 61 1.84 14.15 4.74
CA TYR A 61 1.90 14.65 6.11
C TYR A 61 1.81 16.18 6.15
N PRO A 62 1.24 16.78 7.22
CA PRO A 62 0.75 16.14 8.45
C PRO A 62 -0.65 15.50 8.36
N GLN A 63 -1.34 15.63 7.22
CA GLN A 63 -2.74 15.22 7.08
C GLN A 63 -2.99 13.71 7.25
N GLY A 64 -1.98 12.88 7.02
CA GLY A 64 -2.08 11.42 7.08
C GLY A 64 -2.84 10.81 5.89
N TRP A 65 -3.00 11.56 4.79
CA TRP A 65 -3.66 11.04 3.60
C TRP A 65 -2.79 10.00 2.91
N ILE A 66 -3.39 8.87 2.55
CA ILE A 66 -2.76 7.85 1.72
C ILE A 66 -3.51 7.82 0.40
N TYR A 67 -2.91 8.31 -0.67
CA TYR A 67 -3.43 8.14 -2.02
C TYR A 67 -2.95 6.83 -2.61
N ARG A 68 -3.87 6.11 -3.25
CA ARG A 68 -3.60 4.85 -3.95
C ARG A 68 -3.89 4.96 -5.44
N ASN A 69 -3.27 4.10 -6.24
CA ASN A 69 -3.42 4.04 -7.69
C ASN A 69 -3.23 5.40 -8.38
N VAL A 70 -2.31 6.22 -7.89
CA VAL A 70 -2.09 7.58 -8.42
C VAL A 70 -1.45 7.49 -9.80
N GLN A 71 -2.06 8.16 -10.77
CA GLN A 71 -1.58 8.29 -12.14
C GLN A 71 -1.10 9.72 -12.39
N VAL A 72 -0.29 9.89 -13.45
CA VAL A 72 0.20 11.21 -13.88
C VAL A 72 -0.95 12.19 -14.17
N GLY A 73 -2.08 11.67 -14.69
CA GLY A 73 -3.28 12.46 -14.97
C GLY A 73 -4.01 12.97 -13.72
N ASP A 74 -3.76 12.39 -12.55
CA ASP A 74 -4.38 12.81 -11.29
C ASP A 74 -3.64 13.98 -10.63
N LEU A 75 -2.42 14.28 -11.09
CA LEU A 75 -1.55 15.27 -10.46
C LEU A 75 -2.14 16.69 -10.39
N PRO A 76 -2.89 17.20 -11.39
CA PRO A 76 -3.55 18.50 -11.26
C PRO A 76 -4.47 18.58 -10.03
N GLU A 77 -5.25 17.52 -9.78
CA GLU A 77 -6.15 17.43 -8.63
C GLU A 77 -5.38 17.28 -7.31
N VAL A 78 -4.31 16.48 -7.31
CA VAL A 78 -3.41 16.31 -6.16
C VAL A 78 -2.73 17.63 -5.77
N ILE A 79 -2.28 18.42 -6.74
CA ILE A 79 -1.64 19.71 -6.49
C ILE A 79 -2.62 20.70 -5.88
N GLU A 80 -3.85 20.74 -6.36
CA GLU A 80 -4.88 21.60 -5.80
C GLU A 80 -5.22 21.22 -4.36
N SER A 81 -5.32 19.91 -4.09
CA SER A 81 -5.45 19.40 -2.72
C SER A 81 -4.28 19.83 -1.81
N LEU A 82 -3.03 19.78 -2.30
CA LEU A 82 -1.84 20.17 -1.55
C LEU A 82 -1.71 21.68 -1.33
N ARG A 83 -2.23 22.50 -2.26
CA ARG A 83 -2.22 23.97 -2.17
C ARG A 83 -2.81 24.45 -0.85
N HIS A 84 -4.00 23.96 -0.51
CA HIS A 84 -4.69 24.33 0.72
C HIS A 84 -4.44 23.37 1.88
N GLY A 85 -4.20 22.09 1.60
CA GLY A 85 -4.00 21.06 2.61
C GLY A 85 -5.24 20.80 3.48
N GLN A 86 -6.43 21.16 2.99
CA GLN A 86 -7.71 21.05 3.72
C GLN A 86 -8.53 19.83 3.27
N HIS A 87 -8.60 19.59 1.96
CA HIS A 87 -9.43 18.53 1.37
C HIS A 87 -8.57 17.58 0.53
N PRO A 88 -8.65 16.26 0.78
CA PRO A 88 -7.94 15.30 -0.04
C PRO A 88 -8.64 15.08 -1.38
N VAL A 89 -7.93 14.44 -2.31
CA VAL A 89 -8.55 13.86 -3.51
C VAL A 89 -9.32 12.60 -3.12
N GLU A 90 -10.60 12.77 -2.78
CA GLU A 90 -11.47 11.77 -2.15
C GLU A 90 -11.42 10.38 -2.81
N ARG A 91 -11.50 10.32 -4.14
CA ARG A 91 -11.46 9.05 -4.89
C ARG A 91 -10.15 8.28 -4.76
N LEU A 92 -9.05 8.95 -4.43
CA LEU A 92 -7.72 8.34 -4.28
C LEU A 92 -7.43 7.94 -2.82
N VAL A 93 -8.13 8.51 -1.84
CA VAL A 93 -7.85 8.29 -0.42
C VAL A 93 -8.18 6.86 -0.02
N LEU A 94 -7.16 6.14 0.44
CA LEU A 94 -7.31 4.87 1.14
C LEU A 94 -7.85 5.12 2.54
N ARG A 95 -8.99 4.50 2.83
CA ARG A 95 -9.65 4.50 4.14
C ARG A 95 -9.74 3.08 4.70
N PRO A 96 -9.92 2.92 6.03
CA PRO A 96 -10.13 1.60 6.65
C PRO A 96 -11.31 0.81 6.06
N ASP A 97 -12.31 1.51 5.53
CA ASP A 97 -13.50 0.97 4.87
C ASP A 97 -13.40 0.98 3.33
N SER A 98 -12.23 1.27 2.76
CA SER A 98 -12.03 1.09 1.32
C SER A 98 -12.14 -0.39 0.94
N GLU A 99 -12.62 -0.66 -0.27
CA GLU A 99 -12.77 -2.03 -0.77
C GLU A 99 -11.45 -2.82 -0.72
N ASP A 100 -10.33 -2.15 -0.98
CA ASP A 100 -8.98 -2.74 -0.90
C ASP A 100 -8.64 -3.27 0.50
N GLU A 101 -8.93 -2.48 1.55
CA GLU A 101 -8.74 -2.93 2.94
C GLU A 101 -9.73 -4.04 3.30
N ARG A 102 -10.98 -3.96 2.83
CA ARG A 102 -11.98 -5.02 3.05
C ARG A 102 -11.54 -6.34 2.41
N ARG A 103 -11.02 -6.31 1.18
CA ARG A 103 -10.52 -7.50 0.48
C ARG A 103 -9.33 -8.13 1.22
N ARG A 104 -8.34 -7.32 1.61
CA ARG A 104 -7.19 -7.81 2.40
C ARG A 104 -7.64 -8.42 3.73
N ARG A 105 -8.51 -7.74 4.47
CA ARG A 105 -9.07 -8.23 5.73
C ARG A 105 -9.81 -9.56 5.53
N ALA A 106 -10.68 -9.65 4.53
CA ALA A 106 -11.46 -10.84 4.25
C ALA A 106 -10.58 -12.05 3.90
N LEU A 107 -9.55 -11.86 3.08
CA LEU A 107 -8.54 -12.88 2.78
C LEU A 107 -7.90 -13.42 4.06
N TYR A 108 -7.39 -12.54 4.93
CA TYR A 108 -6.70 -12.96 6.14
C TYR A 108 -7.63 -13.64 7.15
N HIS A 109 -8.89 -13.21 7.29
CA HIS A 109 -9.88 -13.95 8.08
C HIS A 109 -10.13 -15.35 7.53
N ALA A 110 -10.30 -15.48 6.22
CA ALA A 110 -10.50 -16.78 5.57
C ALA A 110 -9.26 -17.69 5.71
N ALA A 111 -8.06 -17.11 5.71
CA ALA A 111 -6.82 -17.84 5.90
C ALA A 111 -6.68 -18.38 7.34
N VAL A 112 -6.97 -17.56 8.37
CA VAL A 112 -6.92 -18.02 9.78
C VAL A 112 -7.91 -19.14 10.04
N ALA A 113 -9.07 -19.14 9.39
CA ALA A 113 -10.07 -20.22 9.54
C ALA A 113 -9.62 -21.60 8.99
N GLN A 114 -8.52 -21.64 8.23
CA GLN A 114 -8.06 -22.84 7.52
C GLN A 114 -6.58 -23.17 7.82
N GLU A 115 -5.94 -22.44 8.73
CA GLU A 115 -4.52 -22.61 8.99
C GLU A 115 -4.20 -23.90 9.76
N PRO A 116 -3.06 -24.56 9.49
CA PRO A 116 -2.05 -24.23 8.48
C PRO A 116 -2.47 -24.68 7.05
N LEU A 117 -2.37 -23.77 6.07
CA LEU A 117 -2.67 -24.06 4.66
C LEU A 117 -1.45 -24.61 3.92
N ALA A 118 -1.63 -25.48 2.94
CA ALA A 118 -0.58 -25.74 1.95
C ALA A 118 -0.27 -24.46 1.15
N VAL A 119 0.95 -24.29 0.65
CA VAL A 119 1.35 -23.11 -0.17
C VAL A 119 0.38 -22.89 -1.34
N ALA A 120 0.04 -23.95 -2.08
CA ALA A 120 -0.89 -23.87 -3.21
C ALA A 120 -2.32 -23.49 -2.76
N ALA A 121 -2.76 -23.96 -1.60
CA ALA A 121 -4.09 -23.64 -1.07
C ALA A 121 -4.20 -22.16 -0.66
N PHE A 122 -3.14 -21.59 -0.07
CA PHE A 122 -3.10 -20.16 0.24
C PHE A 122 -3.05 -19.31 -1.04
N ALA A 123 -2.26 -19.70 -2.05
CA ALA A 123 -2.21 -19.01 -3.33
C ALA A 123 -3.58 -18.98 -4.03
N ALA A 124 -4.26 -20.13 -4.09
CA ALA A 124 -5.62 -20.22 -4.63
C ALA A 124 -6.65 -19.43 -3.81
N LEU A 125 -6.46 -19.34 -2.49
CA LEU A 125 -7.28 -18.46 -1.63
C LEU A 125 -7.03 -16.98 -1.98
N ALA A 126 -5.77 -16.56 -2.09
CA ALA A 126 -5.39 -15.20 -2.44
C ALA A 126 -5.95 -14.77 -3.80
N GLU A 127 -5.89 -15.64 -4.80
CA GLU A 127 -6.43 -15.40 -6.15
C GLU A 127 -7.94 -15.13 -6.13
N ARG A 128 -8.71 -15.87 -5.31
CA ARG A 128 -10.16 -15.62 -5.14
C ARG A 128 -10.49 -14.23 -4.60
N TYR A 129 -9.55 -13.59 -3.89
CA TYR A 129 -9.68 -12.22 -3.41
C TYR A 129 -9.00 -11.18 -4.33
N GLY A 130 -8.48 -11.61 -5.48
CA GLY A 130 -7.87 -10.75 -6.49
C GLY A 130 -6.38 -10.46 -6.27
N PHE A 131 -5.67 -11.31 -5.53
CA PHE A 131 -4.23 -11.17 -5.30
C PHE A 131 -3.45 -12.25 -6.06
N ASP A 132 -2.41 -11.83 -6.76
CA ASP A 132 -1.55 -12.70 -7.56
C ASP A 132 -0.39 -13.31 -6.74
N GLU A 133 0.40 -14.16 -7.38
CA GLU A 133 1.56 -14.81 -6.76
C GLU A 133 2.62 -13.80 -6.31
N ALA A 134 2.79 -12.69 -7.04
CA ALA A 134 3.74 -11.64 -6.69
C ALA A 134 3.34 -10.98 -5.35
N TRP A 135 2.05 -10.72 -5.16
CA TRP A 135 1.53 -10.24 -3.89
C TRP A 135 1.76 -11.23 -2.75
N VAL A 136 1.50 -12.53 -2.98
CA VAL A 136 1.73 -13.58 -1.97
C VAL A 136 3.21 -13.66 -1.57
N ALA A 137 4.12 -13.62 -2.53
CA ALA A 137 5.56 -13.60 -2.28
C ALA A 137 5.97 -12.37 -1.45
N GLU A 138 5.38 -11.20 -1.74
CA GLU A 138 5.61 -9.99 -0.96
C GLU A 138 5.06 -10.12 0.48
N GLN A 139 3.91 -10.74 0.70
CA GLN A 139 3.40 -10.98 2.06
C GLN A 139 4.34 -11.86 2.89
N ALA A 140 4.93 -12.89 2.26
CA ALA A 140 5.92 -13.75 2.92
C ALA A 140 7.18 -12.96 3.25
N ARG A 141 7.72 -12.21 2.29
CA ARG A 141 8.91 -11.36 2.47
C ARG A 141 8.73 -10.30 3.57
N ARG A 142 7.50 -9.79 3.73
CA ARG A 142 7.12 -8.77 4.72
C ARG A 142 6.70 -9.34 6.07
N GLY A 143 6.68 -10.66 6.21
CA GLY A 143 6.32 -11.36 7.43
C GLY A 143 4.84 -11.26 7.80
N PHE A 144 3.93 -11.04 6.85
CA PHE A 144 2.49 -11.19 7.09
C PHE A 144 2.05 -12.65 7.09
N ILE A 145 2.77 -13.49 6.34
CA ILE A 145 2.61 -14.93 6.34
C ILE A 145 3.97 -15.60 6.57
N ALA A 146 3.98 -16.74 7.25
CA ALA A 146 5.18 -17.54 7.46
C ALA A 146 5.06 -18.87 6.73
N ARG A 147 6.11 -19.23 5.99
CA ARG A 147 6.27 -20.55 5.35
C ARG A 147 7.05 -21.45 6.31
N LYS A 148 6.45 -22.55 6.75
CA LYS A 148 7.06 -23.54 7.64
C LYS A 148 7.17 -24.88 6.92
N PRO A 149 8.34 -25.55 6.98
CA PRO A 149 8.45 -26.90 6.45
C PRO A 149 7.57 -27.87 7.25
N GLY A 150 6.96 -28.83 6.56
CA GLY A 150 6.15 -29.89 7.13
C GLY A 150 6.32 -31.20 6.36
N ASP A 151 5.85 -32.30 6.94
CA ASP A 151 6.04 -33.65 6.40
C ASP A 151 5.43 -33.82 4.99
N ASP A 152 4.29 -33.17 4.73
CA ASP A 152 3.59 -33.15 3.43
C ASP A 152 3.95 -31.91 2.58
N GLY A 153 5.09 -31.29 2.86
CA GLY A 153 5.56 -30.07 2.20
C GLY A 153 5.29 -28.79 3.01
N ASP A 154 5.71 -27.67 2.43
CA ASP A 154 5.67 -26.39 3.12
C ASP A 154 4.23 -25.90 3.36
N ARG A 155 4.00 -25.35 4.56
CA ARG A 155 2.71 -24.81 4.98
C ARG A 155 2.81 -23.32 5.30
N ILE A 156 1.70 -22.62 5.10
CA ILE A 156 1.54 -21.20 5.37
C ILE A 156 0.69 -21.02 6.63
N THR A 157 1.18 -20.16 7.53
CA THR A 157 0.45 -19.69 8.71
C THR A 157 0.41 -18.17 8.73
N VAL A 158 -0.69 -17.59 9.26
CA VAL A 158 -0.82 -16.14 9.41
C VAL A 158 -0.03 -15.69 10.65
N THR A 159 0.86 -14.71 10.48
CA THR A 159 1.75 -14.25 11.57
C THR A 159 1.06 -13.30 12.53
N SER A 160 1.67 -13.08 13.70
CA SER A 160 1.21 -12.07 14.68
C SER A 160 1.14 -10.65 14.08
N LYS A 161 2.02 -10.31 13.12
CA LYS A 161 1.98 -9.02 12.41
C LYS A 161 0.66 -8.86 11.66
N ALA A 162 0.25 -9.87 10.88
CA ALA A 162 -1.02 -9.85 10.17
C ALA A 162 -2.22 -9.85 11.12
N ARG A 163 -2.16 -10.67 12.19
CA ARG A 163 -3.22 -10.71 13.20
C ARG A 163 -3.46 -9.36 13.85
N HIS A 164 -2.39 -8.68 14.27
CA HIS A 164 -2.47 -7.34 14.84
C HIS A 164 -3.02 -6.33 13.81
N ARG A 165 -2.49 -6.32 12.57
CA ARG A 165 -2.90 -5.36 11.53
C ARG A 165 -4.36 -5.49 11.12
N TYR A 166 -4.91 -6.70 11.11
CA TYR A 166 -6.26 -6.99 10.64
C TYR A 166 -7.24 -7.38 11.75
N SER A 167 -6.82 -7.30 13.02
CA SER A 167 -7.62 -7.66 14.20
C SER A 167 -8.18 -9.10 14.12
N LEU A 168 -7.31 -10.04 13.76
CA LEU A 168 -7.66 -11.46 13.62
C LEU A 168 -7.53 -12.18 14.97
N PRO A 169 -8.19 -13.33 15.15
CA PRO A 169 -8.01 -14.18 16.34
C PRO A 169 -6.55 -14.62 16.49
N ASP A 170 -6.13 -14.91 17.73
CA ASP A 170 -4.83 -15.52 17.99
C ASP A 170 -4.76 -16.96 17.47
N ALA A 171 -3.53 -17.44 17.23
CA ALA A 171 -3.32 -18.83 16.85
C ALA A 171 -3.70 -19.74 18.04
N THR A 172 -4.62 -20.68 17.81
CA THR A 172 -4.89 -21.79 18.74
C THR A 172 -3.72 -22.77 18.80
#